data_AF-A0A6J7EK09-F1
#
_entry.id   AF-A0A6J7EK09-F1
#
_cell.length_a   1.000
_cell.length_b   1.000
_cell.length_c   1.000
_cell.angle_alpha   90.00
_cell.angle_beta   90.00
_cell.angle_gamma   90.00
#
_symmetry.space_group_name_H-M   'P 1'
#
loop_
_entity.id
_entity.type
_entity.pdbx_description
1 polymer ?
#
loop_
_entity_poly.entity_id
_entity_poly.type
_entity_poly.pdbx_seq_one_letter_code
_entity_poly.pdbx_strand_id
1 'polypeptide(L)'
;MRDDILGVFGDPAETGKPAGDDLREGKRTVLIATAVQRASPDQTAAMRTHLGDPALDASGIETLRSIIRDTGALAHAEEQIEVRLAQALEAARNPAIEPSAQEVLTGLAHAATRRSV
;
A
#
# COMPACT_ATOMS: atom_id res chain seq x y z
N MET A 1 1.90 4.26 2.45
CA MET A 1 2.20 2.82 2.23
C MET A 1 1.00 1.94 2.56
N ARG A 2 0.56 1.83 3.82
CA ARG A 2 -0.64 1.02 4.15
C ARG A 2 -1.88 1.48 3.40
N ASP A 3 -2.12 2.79 3.35
CA ASP A 3 -3.24 3.36 2.59
C ASP A 3 -3.14 3.04 1.08
N ASP A 4 -1.94 3.02 0.50
CA ASP A 4 -1.75 2.67 -0.93
C ASP A 4 -2.12 1.20 -1.20
N ILE A 5 -1.83 0.31 -0.25
CA ILE A 5 -2.23 -1.11 -0.32
C ILE A 5 -3.75 -1.21 -0.22
N LEU A 6 -4.38 -0.50 0.74
CA LEU A 6 -5.83 -0.53 0.92
C LEU A 6 -6.60 0.06 -0.27
N GLY A 7 -6.09 1.13 -0.89
CA GLY A 7 -6.69 1.71 -2.09
C GLY A 7 -6.70 0.76 -3.29
N VAL A 8 -5.72 -0.14 -3.37
CA VAL A 8 -5.61 -1.13 -4.46
C VAL A 8 -6.29 -2.45 -4.09
N PHE A 9 -6.13 -2.96 -2.88
CA PHE A 9 -6.49 -4.32 -2.46
C PHE A 9 -7.56 -4.40 -1.37
N GLY A 10 -7.95 -3.29 -0.75
CA GLY A 10 -8.90 -3.29 0.36
C GLY A 10 -10.28 -3.81 -0.04
N ASP A 11 -11.00 -4.36 0.94
CA ASP A 11 -12.40 -4.75 0.77
C ASP A 11 -13.28 -3.48 0.69
N PRO A 12 -14.16 -3.34 -0.31
CA PRO A 12 -15.13 -2.24 -0.34
C PRO A 12 -16.00 -2.13 0.92
N ALA A 13 -16.31 -3.26 1.58
CA ALA A 13 -17.11 -3.30 2.80
C ALA A 13 -16.38 -2.65 3.99
N GLU A 14 -15.05 -2.75 4.03
CA GLU A 14 -14.21 -2.15 5.07
C GLU A 14 -13.81 -0.71 4.69
N THR A 15 -13.44 -0.48 3.44
CA THR A 15 -12.91 0.82 2.99
C THR A 15 -13.99 1.87 2.66
N GLY A 16 -15.24 1.43 2.49
CA GLY A 16 -16.37 2.31 2.11
C GLY A 16 -16.30 2.85 0.68
N LYS A 17 -15.39 2.33 -0.16
CA LYS A 17 -15.19 2.74 -1.56
C LYS A 17 -14.97 1.52 -2.46
N PRO A 18 -15.26 1.61 -3.77
CA PRO A 18 -14.93 0.52 -4.69
C PRO A 18 -13.44 0.22 -4.67
N ALA A 19 -13.08 -1.05 -4.53
CA ALA A 19 -11.68 -1.44 -4.51
C ALA A 19 -11.04 -1.21 -5.89
N GLY A 20 -9.80 -0.71 -5.92
CA GLY A 20 -9.11 -0.34 -7.15
C GLY A 20 -9.44 1.07 -7.66
N ASP A 21 -10.12 1.91 -6.88
CA ASP A 21 -10.33 3.33 -7.21
C ASP A 21 -8.98 4.06 -7.45
N ASP A 22 -7.97 3.73 -6.64
CA ASP A 22 -6.61 4.26 -6.79
C ASP A 22 -5.97 3.87 -8.14
N LEU A 23 -6.36 2.73 -8.71
CA LEU A 23 -5.91 2.29 -10.03
C LEU A 23 -6.59 3.10 -11.14
N ARG A 24 -7.88 3.44 -10.99
CA ARG A 24 -8.61 4.33 -11.90
C ARG A 24 -8.11 5.77 -11.85
N GLU A 25 -7.78 6.26 -10.66
CA GLU A 25 -7.15 7.57 -10.48
C GLU A 25 -5.71 7.60 -11.02
N GLY A 26 -5.07 6.44 -11.18
CA GLY A 26 -3.71 6.32 -11.71
C GLY A 26 -2.63 6.81 -10.76
N LYS A 27 -2.84 6.66 -9.44
CA LYS A 27 -1.90 7.16 -8.42
C LYS A 27 -0.53 6.53 -8.59
N ARG A 28 0.51 7.37 -8.64
CA ARG A 28 1.92 6.95 -8.78
C ARG A 28 2.58 6.72 -7.42
N THR A 29 2.00 5.82 -6.64
CA THR A 29 2.49 5.49 -5.30
C THR A 29 3.76 4.63 -5.37
N VAL A 30 4.45 4.44 -4.23
CA VAL A 30 5.63 3.56 -4.14
C VAL A 30 5.30 2.12 -4.56
N LEU A 31 4.09 1.66 -4.26
CA LEU A 31 3.60 0.34 -4.66
C LEU A 31 3.58 0.20 -6.20
N ILE A 32 2.99 1.18 -6.88
CA ILE A 32 2.90 1.20 -8.35
C ILE A 32 4.29 1.37 -8.98
N ALA A 33 5.11 2.27 -8.44
CA ALA A 33 6.48 2.48 -8.93
C ALA A 33 7.32 1.19 -8.84
N THR A 34 7.19 0.45 -7.73
CA THR A 34 7.88 -0.83 -7.54
C THR A 34 7.39 -1.89 -8.53
N ALA A 35 6.07 -1.97 -8.75
CA ALA A 35 5.50 -2.89 -9.71
C ALA A 35 6.00 -2.60 -11.13
N VAL A 36 5.95 -1.35 -11.58
CA VAL A 36 6.45 -0.93 -12.90
C VAL A 36 7.95 -1.20 -13.07
N GLN A 37 8.75 -0.98 -12.02
CA GLN A 37 10.19 -1.21 -12.09
C GLN A 37 10.55 -2.70 -12.27
N ARG A 38 9.74 -3.60 -11.71
CA ARG A 38 9.99 -5.05 -11.70
C ARG A 38 9.17 -5.83 -12.72
N ALA A 39 8.25 -5.15 -13.41
CA ALA A 39 7.37 -5.74 -14.41
C ALA A 39 8.14 -6.23 -15.64
N SER A 40 7.68 -7.34 -16.21
CA SER A 40 8.08 -7.76 -17.55
C SER A 40 7.62 -6.75 -18.61
N PRO A 41 8.11 -6.84 -19.86
CA PRO A 41 7.63 -5.98 -20.94
C PRO A 41 6.11 -6.04 -21.15
N ASP A 42 5.52 -7.23 -21.12
CA ASP A 42 4.07 -7.42 -21.31
C ASP A 42 3.27 -6.84 -20.14
N GLN A 43 3.74 -7.08 -18.90
CA GLN A 43 3.14 -6.48 -17.70
C GLN A 43 3.24 -4.95 -17.74
N THR A 44 4.37 -4.41 -18.18
CA THR A 44 4.56 -2.96 -18.35
C THR A 44 3.59 -2.38 -19.37
N ALA A 45 3.38 -3.08 -20.49
CA ALA A 45 2.41 -2.67 -21.51
C ALA A 45 0.99 -2.64 -20.92
N ALA A 46 0.57 -3.70 -20.23
CA ALA A 46 -0.73 -3.75 -19.56
C ALA A 46 -0.89 -2.65 -18.51
N MET A 47 0.12 -2.40 -17.67
CA MET A 47 0.10 -1.30 -16.70
C MET A 47 -0.04 0.07 -17.38
N ARG A 48 0.65 0.30 -18.50
CA ARG A 48 0.52 1.55 -19.27
C ARG A 48 -0.86 1.72 -19.91
N THR A 49 -1.49 0.64 -20.33
CA THR A 49 -2.81 0.66 -20.94
C THR A 49 -3.92 0.93 -19.92
N HIS A 50 -3.84 0.30 -18.74
CA HIS A 50 -4.96 0.26 -17.80
C HIS A 50 -4.86 1.22 -16.62
N LEU A 51 -3.65 1.58 -16.17
CA LEU A 51 -3.48 2.45 -15.01
C LEU A 51 -3.92 3.89 -15.35
N GLY A 52 -4.82 4.43 -14.53
CA GLY A 52 -5.35 5.79 -14.72
C GLY A 52 -6.53 5.86 -15.69
N ASP A 53 -7.07 4.73 -16.15
CA ASP A 53 -8.29 4.69 -16.95
C ASP A 53 -9.52 4.85 -16.04
N PRO A 54 -10.30 5.95 -16.15
CA PRO A 54 -11.51 6.14 -15.37
C PRO A 54 -12.59 5.08 -15.66
N ALA A 55 -12.54 4.46 -16.85
CA ALA A 55 -13.47 3.43 -17.28
C ALA A 55 -12.98 2.00 -16.94
N LEU A 56 -11.90 1.85 -16.17
CA LEU A 56 -11.33 0.55 -15.84
C LEU A 56 -12.38 -0.36 -15.16
N ASP A 57 -12.65 -1.47 -15.82
CA ASP A 57 -13.61 -2.47 -15.35
C ASP A 57 -12.97 -3.42 -14.30
N ALA A 58 -13.78 -4.35 -13.80
CA ALA A 58 -13.33 -5.32 -12.79
C ALA A 58 -12.20 -6.24 -13.31
N SER A 59 -12.21 -6.59 -14.60
CA SER A 59 -11.18 -7.45 -15.21
C SER A 59 -9.85 -6.71 -15.32
N GLY A 60 -9.88 -5.43 -15.71
CA GLY A 60 -8.72 -4.56 -15.75
C GLY A 60 -8.13 -4.32 -14.35
N ILE A 61 -8.97 -4.12 -13.33
CA ILE A 61 -8.52 -4.03 -11.93
C ILE A 61 -7.80 -5.31 -11.52
N GLU A 62 -8.38 -6.49 -11.78
CA GLU A 62 -7.77 -7.75 -11.39
C GLU A 62 -6.46 -8.01 -12.14
N THR A 63 -6.38 -7.61 -13.41
CA THR A 63 -5.13 -7.65 -14.19
C THR A 63 -4.03 -6.83 -13.52
N LEU A 64 -4.31 -5.57 -13.17
CA LEU A 64 -3.34 -4.71 -12.48
C LEU A 64 -2.95 -5.26 -11.11
N ARG A 65 -3.91 -5.79 -10.34
CA ARG A 65 -3.67 -6.42 -9.04
C ARG A 65 -2.75 -7.65 -9.16
N SER A 66 -2.98 -8.50 -10.16
CA SER A 66 -2.11 -9.65 -10.42
C SER A 66 -0.69 -9.18 -10.70
N ILE A 67 -0.52 -8.21 -11.60
CA ILE A 67 0.81 -7.66 -11.92
C ILE A 67 1.52 -7.13 -10.65
N ILE A 68 0.82 -6.38 -9.79
CA ILE A 68 1.38 -5.85 -8.54
C ILE A 68 1.79 -6.99 -7.58
N ARG A 69 1.03 -8.10 -7.54
CA ARG A 69 1.39 -9.31 -6.77
C ARG A 69 2.58 -10.04 -7.38
N ASP A 70 2.55 -10.31 -8.67
CA ASP A 70 3.51 -11.14 -9.40
C ASP A 70 4.90 -10.48 -9.47
N THR A 71 4.94 -9.14 -9.49
CA THR A 71 6.18 -8.36 -9.40
C THR A 71 6.79 -8.31 -7.98
N GLY A 72 6.08 -8.88 -7.00
CA GLY A 72 6.45 -8.82 -5.59
C GLY A 72 6.35 -7.42 -4.97
N ALA A 73 5.68 -6.47 -5.66
CA ALA A 73 5.56 -5.10 -5.17
C ALA A 73 4.69 -5.02 -3.91
N LEU A 74 3.63 -5.82 -3.82
CA LEU A 74 2.81 -5.93 -2.61
C LEU A 74 3.64 -6.44 -1.43
N ALA A 75 4.34 -7.57 -1.60
CA ALA A 75 5.19 -8.14 -0.55
C ALA A 75 6.28 -7.16 -0.10
N HIS A 76 6.91 -6.46 -1.04
CA HIS A 76 7.89 -5.43 -0.73
C HIS A 76 7.28 -4.27 0.07
N ALA A 77 6.08 -3.81 -0.28
CA ALA A 77 5.42 -2.74 0.46
C ALA A 77 5.07 -3.17 1.90
N GLU A 78 4.62 -4.41 2.10
CA GLU A 78 4.38 -4.99 3.42
C GLU A 78 5.65 -5.04 4.27
N GLU A 79 6.75 -5.59 3.73
CA GLU A 79 8.06 -5.62 4.40
C GLU A 79 8.53 -4.21 4.80
N GLN A 80 8.36 -3.25 3.89
CA GLN A 80 8.71 -1.86 4.14
C GLN A 80 7.86 -1.21 5.25
N ILE A 81 6.61 -1.63 5.44
CA ILE A 81 5.76 -1.22 6.56
C ILE A 81 6.28 -1.83 7.86
N GLU A 82 6.63 -3.11 7.86
CA GLU A 82 7.16 -3.80 9.05
C GLU A 82 8.49 -3.21 9.52
N VAL A 83 9.43 -2.96 8.59
CA VAL A 83 10.71 -2.32 8.91
C VAL A 83 10.51 -0.94 9.53
N ARG A 84 9.62 -0.12 8.96
CA ARG A 84 9.32 1.21 9.50
C ARG A 84 8.62 1.16 10.85
N LEU A 85 7.73 0.18 11.06
CA LEU A 85 7.11 -0.03 12.37
C LEU A 85 8.18 -0.35 13.41
N ALA A 86 9.07 -1.30 13.13
CA ALA A 86 10.15 -1.65 14.06
C ALA A 86 11.04 -0.45 14.39
N GLN A 87 11.40 0.36 13.40
CA GLN A 87 12.16 1.60 13.59
C GLN A 87 11.40 2.62 14.45
N ALA A 88 10.10 2.80 14.21
CA ALA A 88 9.26 3.73 14.98
C ALA A 88 9.13 3.29 16.44
N LEU A 89 8.93 1.99 16.68
CA LEU A 89 8.84 1.43 18.02
C LEU A 89 10.16 1.57 18.80
N GLU A 90 11.30 1.36 18.14
CA GLU A 90 12.60 1.57 18.76
C GLU A 90 12.83 3.05 19.09
N ALA A 91 12.51 3.95 18.16
CA ALA A 91 12.63 5.39 18.38
C ALA A 91 11.71 5.89 19.53
N ALA A 92 10.53 5.29 19.69
CA ALA A 92 9.60 5.62 20.76
C ALA A 92 10.12 5.25 22.17
N ARG A 93 11.10 4.35 22.28
CA ARG A 93 11.73 3.95 23.56
C ARG A 93 12.84 4.90 24.01
N ASN A 94 13.06 6.01 23.31
CA ASN A 94 14.11 6.95 23.65
C ASN A 94 13.91 7.49 25.09
N PRO A 95 14.91 7.35 25.99
CA PRO A 95 14.80 7.77 27.38
C PRO A 95 14.63 9.28 27.57
N ALA A 96 14.86 10.09 26.53
CA ALA A 96 14.58 11.53 26.54
C ALA A 96 13.08 11.86 26.38
N ILE A 97 12.24 10.88 26.02
CA ILE A 97 10.79 11.03 25.86
C ILE A 97 10.10 10.61 27.16
N GLU A 98 9.14 11.39 27.63
CA GLU A 98 8.34 11.07 28.82
C GLU A 98 7.59 9.73 28.64
N PRO A 99 7.54 8.84 29.66
CA PRO A 99 6.88 7.53 29.55
C PRO A 99 5.45 7.56 28.98
N SER A 100 4.62 8.52 29.39
CA SER A 100 3.25 8.66 28.88
C SER A 100 3.21 8.94 27.36
N ALA A 101 4.16 9.74 26.86
CA ALA A 101 4.31 10.01 25.44
C ALA A 101 4.86 8.80 24.68
N GLN A 102 5.76 8.00 25.28
CA GLN A 102 6.25 6.75 24.67
C GLN A 102 5.10 5.75 24.41
N GLU A 103 4.17 5.62 25.36
CA GLU A 103 2.98 4.78 25.24
C GLU A 103 2.08 5.25 24.08
N VAL A 104 1.80 6.55 24.00
CA VAL A 104 0.99 7.13 22.93
C VAL A 104 1.65 6.93 21.56
N LEU A 105 2.95 7.22 21.44
CA LEU A 105 3.70 7.04 20.19
C LEU A 105 3.71 5.58 19.72
N THR A 106 3.87 4.64 20.66
CA THR A 106 3.78 3.19 20.38
C THR A 106 2.39 2.82 19.86
N GLY A 107 1.32 3.32 20.50
CA GLY A 107 -0.05 3.11 20.05
C GLY A 107 -0.31 3.66 18.65
N LEU A 108 0.16 4.88 18.36
CA LEU A 108 0.03 5.51 17.05
C LEU A 108 0.79 4.74 15.95
N ALA A 109 2.00 4.26 16.24
CA ALA A 109 2.78 3.47 15.28
C ALA A 109 2.06 2.18 14.88
N HIS A 110 1.46 1.48 15.84
CA HIS A 110 0.64 0.30 15.55
C HIS A 110 -0.64 0.65 14.79
N ALA A 111 -1.36 1.71 15.20
CA ALA A 111 -2.58 2.13 14.53
C ALA A 111 -2.35 2.48 13.06
N ALA A 112 -1.25 3.17 12.75
CA ALA A 112 -0.89 3.57 11.39
C ALA A 112 -0.56 2.38 10.46
N THR A 113 -0.23 1.21 10.99
CA THR A 113 0.21 0.04 10.20
C THR A 113 -0.83 -1.07 10.12
N ARG A 114 -1.78 -1.12 11.05
CA ARG A 114 -2.78 -2.21 11.13
C ARG A 114 -4.18 -1.88 10.67
N ARG A 115 -4.47 -0.60 10.37
CA ARG A 115 -5.80 -0.05 10.01
C ARG A 115 -6.83 -1.13 9.65
N SER A 116 -7.43 -1.72 10.68
CA SER A 116 -8.64 -2.52 10.58
C SER A 116 -9.77 -1.51 10.59
N VAL A 117 -10.49 -1.41 9.48
CA VAL A 117 -11.62 -0.49 9.35
C VAL A 117 -12.87 -1.17 9.89
#